data_AF-A0A8S0Y7C0-F1
#
_entry.id   AF-A0A8S0Y7C0-F1
#
_cell.length_a   1.000
_cell.length_b   1.000
_cell.length_c   1.000
_cell.angle_alpha   90.00
_cell.angle_beta   90.00
_cell.angle_gamma   90.00
#
_symmetry.space_group_name_H-M   'P 1'
#
loop_
_entity.id
_entity.type
_entity.pdbx_description
1 polymer ?
#
loop_
_entity_poly.entity_id
_entity_poly.type
_entity_poly.pdbx_seq_one_letter_code
_entity_poly.pdbx_strand_id
1 'polypeptide(L)'
;MSLQLMNIMENEYSVLKELLKALEDQNQYLLKREVFKLDKIVKVLEEKSKTVAFWEVERRKITDKRPMREVIAESKDENMKKTYENIVELLRKMQLQKDTNEALIKQWLVFTNQMLRALNPARKAVTYNALGKSR
;
A
#
# COMPACT_ATOMS: atom_id res chain seq x y z
N MET A 1 -4.12 16.78 27.84
CA MET A 1 -4.82 16.38 26.60
C MET A 1 -3.99 16.73 25.36
N SER A 2 -3.58 17.98 25.14
CA SER A 2 -2.78 18.38 23.96
C SER A 2 -1.43 17.66 23.83
N LEU A 3 -0.63 17.60 24.90
CA LEU A 3 0.68 16.92 24.89
C LEU A 3 0.60 15.41 24.57
N GLN A 4 -0.41 14.73 25.11
CA GLN A 4 -0.62 13.29 24.87
C GLN A 4 -1.03 13.03 23.41
N LEU A 5 -1.92 13.87 22.87
CA LEU A 5 -2.35 13.77 21.48
C LEU A 5 -1.21 14.09 20.51
N MET A 6 -0.40 15.10 20.81
CA MET A 6 0.80 15.46 20.04
C MET A 6 1.78 14.28 19.96
N ASN A 7 2.10 13.65 21.10
CA ASN A 7 2.98 12.47 21.14
C ASN A 7 2.43 11.30 20.31
N ILE A 8 1.12 11.05 20.37
CA ILE A 8 0.48 10.00 19.56
C ILE A 8 0.58 10.32 18.07
N MET A 9 0.34 11.58 17.67
CA MET A 9 0.48 12.01 16.28
C MET A 9 1.91 11.88 15.77
N GLU A 10 2.91 12.24 16.58
CA GLU A 10 4.32 12.10 16.22
C GLU A 10 4.72 10.62 16.06
N ASN A 11 4.26 9.76 16.96
CA ASN A 11 4.47 8.32 16.85
C ASN A 11 3.78 7.73 15.62
N GLU A 12 2.52 8.10 15.37
CA GLU A 12 1.77 7.69 14.19
C GLU A 12 2.50 8.11 12.91
N TYR A 13 2.97 9.37 12.86
CA TYR A 13 3.75 9.89 11.73
C TYR A 13 5.05 9.12 11.50
N SER A 14 5.77 8.78 12.58
CA SER A 14 7.00 7.98 12.50
C SER A 14 6.73 6.59 11.91
N VAL A 15 5.70 5.90 12.42
CA VAL A 15 5.34 4.56 11.92
C VAL A 15 4.86 4.60 10.47
N LEU A 16 4.09 5.64 10.09
CA LEU A 16 3.67 5.82 8.70
C LEU A 16 4.86 6.04 7.76
N LYS A 17 5.91 6.75 8.20
CA LYS A 17 7.14 6.90 7.40
C LYS A 17 7.85 5.56 7.19
N GLU A 18 7.94 4.74 8.23
CA GLU A 18 8.53 3.41 8.11
C GLU A 18 7.70 2.51 7.18
N LEU A 19 6.38 2.61 7.23
CA LEU A 19 5.49 1.89 6.33
C LEU A 19 5.64 2.37 4.88
N LEU A 20 5.76 3.68 4.64
CA LEU A 20 6.06 4.21 3.31
C LEU A 20 7.39 3.65 2.79
N LYS A 21 8.44 3.66 3.61
CA LYS A 21 9.74 3.10 3.22
C LYS A 21 9.64 1.61 2.85
N ALA A 22 8.86 0.83 3.59
CA ALA A 22 8.63 -0.57 3.26
C ALA A 22 7.89 -0.75 1.92
N LEU A 23 6.97 0.16 1.57
CA LEU A 23 6.32 0.18 0.25
C LEU A 23 7.29 0.59 -0.87
N GLU A 24 8.20 1.53 -0.62
CA GLU A 24 9.27 1.89 -1.57
C GLU A 24 10.25 0.73 -1.78
N ASP A 25 10.63 0.03 -0.70
CA ASP A 25 11.47 -1.17 -0.78
C ASP A 25 10.77 -2.29 -1.57
N GLN A 26 9.47 -2.50 -1.33
CA GLN A 26 8.66 -3.41 -2.14
C GLN A 26 8.71 -3.03 -3.62
N ASN A 27 8.60 -1.74 -3.96
CA ASN A 27 8.70 -1.28 -5.35
C ASN A 27 10.06 -1.64 -5.97
N GLN A 28 11.15 -1.41 -5.24
CA GLN A 28 12.48 -1.76 -5.72
C GLN A 28 12.64 -3.26 -5.93
N TYR A 29 12.14 -4.09 -5.01
CA TYR A 29 12.19 -5.54 -5.15
C TYR A 29 11.33 -6.04 -6.31
N LEU A 30 10.18 -5.38 -6.55
CA LEU A 30 9.38 -5.59 -7.75
C LEU A 30 10.22 -5.23 -8.98
N LEU A 31 10.77 -4.04 -9.12
CA LEU A 31 11.57 -3.69 -10.30
C LEU A 31 12.75 -4.64 -10.57
N LYS A 32 13.41 -5.12 -9.50
CA LYS A 32 14.57 -6.02 -9.58
C LYS A 32 14.23 -7.51 -9.69
N ARG A 33 12.95 -7.92 -9.64
CA ARG A 33 12.53 -9.34 -9.66
C ARG A 33 13.09 -10.16 -8.49
N GLU A 34 13.27 -9.56 -7.33
CA GLU A 34 13.82 -10.22 -6.15
C GLU A 34 12.73 -10.95 -5.34
N VAL A 35 12.23 -12.07 -5.89
CA VAL A 35 11.07 -12.82 -5.36
C VAL A 35 11.22 -13.21 -3.87
N PHE A 36 12.40 -13.64 -3.43
CA PHE A 36 12.63 -13.97 -2.02
C PHE A 36 12.54 -12.76 -1.08
N LYS A 37 12.91 -11.57 -1.55
CA LYS A 37 12.78 -10.34 -0.75
C LYS A 37 11.33 -9.85 -0.73
N LEU A 38 10.60 -10.08 -1.83
CA LEU A 38 9.16 -9.84 -1.88
C LEU A 38 8.39 -10.69 -0.86
N ASP A 39 8.77 -11.95 -0.64
CA ASP A 39 8.12 -12.77 0.40
C ASP A 39 8.40 -12.23 1.81
N LYS A 40 9.64 -11.79 2.06
CA LYS A 40 10.04 -11.20 3.35
C LYS A 40 9.35 -9.85 3.62
N ILE A 41 9.22 -8.99 2.62
CA ILE A 41 8.66 -7.64 2.82
C ILE A 41 7.17 -7.69 3.17
N VAL A 42 6.43 -8.74 2.77
CA VAL A 42 5.02 -8.93 3.17
C VAL A 42 4.88 -8.94 4.69
N LYS A 43 5.73 -9.71 5.40
CA LYS A 43 5.69 -9.78 6.88
C LYS A 43 5.97 -8.42 7.52
N VAL A 44 6.94 -7.69 6.99
CA VAL A 44 7.28 -6.33 7.46
C VAL A 44 6.09 -5.39 7.27
N LEU A 45 5.43 -5.42 6.10
CA LEU A 45 4.25 -4.61 5.81
C LEU A 45 3.09 -4.95 6.75
N GLU A 46 2.85 -6.23 7.03
CA GLU A 46 1.81 -6.67 7.98
C GLU A 46 2.08 -6.15 9.40
N GLU A 47 3.31 -6.30 9.89
CA GLU A 47 3.72 -5.81 11.21
C GLU A 47 3.53 -4.29 11.32
N LYS A 48 4.03 -3.53 10.35
CA LYS A 48 3.90 -2.08 10.32
C LYS A 48 2.45 -1.63 10.19
N SER A 49 1.62 -2.37 9.45
CA SER A 49 0.18 -2.09 9.34
C SER A 49 -0.54 -2.30 10.68
N LYS A 50 -0.17 -3.35 11.44
CA LYS A 50 -0.69 -3.57 12.79
C LYS A 50 -0.29 -2.45 13.75
N THR A 51 0.94 -1.95 13.67
CA THR A 51 1.38 -0.83 14.52
C THR A 51 0.66 0.47 14.18
N VAL A 52 0.39 0.75 12.89
CA VAL A 52 -0.45 1.90 12.49
C VAL A 52 -1.85 1.76 13.08
N ALA A 53 -2.48 0.59 12.96
CA ALA A 53 -3.82 0.35 13.51
C ALA A 53 -3.87 0.54 15.04
N PHE A 54 -2.82 0.11 15.76
CA PHE A 54 -2.70 0.35 17.19
C PHE A 54 -2.72 1.85 17.53
N TRP A 55 -1.88 2.66 16.86
CA TRP A 55 -1.83 4.10 17.09
C TRP A 55 -3.13 4.81 16.68
N GLU A 56 -3.79 4.34 15.62
CA GLU A 56 -5.10 4.86 15.25
C GLU A 56 -6.14 4.64 16.35
N VAL A 57 -6.16 3.45 16.96
CA VAL A 57 -7.05 3.13 18.08
C VAL A 57 -6.75 4.01 19.29
N GLU A 58 -5.47 4.17 19.65
CA GLU A 58 -5.05 5.06 20.74
C GLU A 58 -5.46 6.51 20.48
N ARG A 59 -5.29 7.00 19.25
CA ARG A 59 -5.77 8.33 18.84
C ARG A 59 -7.30 8.43 19.00
N ARG A 60 -8.06 7.47 18.49
CA ARG A 60 -9.54 7.46 18.56
C ARG A 60 -10.07 7.44 19.99
N LYS A 61 -9.35 6.84 20.96
CA LYS A 61 -9.71 6.89 22.39
C LYS A 61 -9.69 8.32 22.96
N ILE A 62 -8.77 9.16 22.49
CA ILE A 62 -8.62 10.54 22.98
C ILE A 62 -9.55 11.50 22.22
N THR A 63 -9.73 11.27 20.91
CA THR A 63 -10.55 12.14 20.05
C THR A 63 -12.06 11.89 20.21
N ASP A 64 -12.46 10.82 20.92
CA ASP A 64 -13.84 10.40 21.16
C ASP A 64 -14.71 10.41 19.89
N LYS A 65 -14.18 9.79 18.83
CA LYS A 65 -14.79 9.71 17.48
C LYS A 65 -15.02 11.05 16.76
N ARG A 66 -14.59 12.19 17.31
CA ARG A 66 -14.62 13.46 16.59
C ARG A 66 -13.62 13.44 15.44
N PRO A 67 -13.91 14.11 14.31
CA PRO A 67 -12.97 14.18 13.22
C PRO A 67 -11.75 15.02 13.62
N MET A 68 -10.57 14.52 13.29
CA MET A 68 -9.30 15.12 13.71
C MET A 68 -9.14 16.57 13.24
N ARG A 69 -9.72 16.91 12.08
CA ARG A 69 -9.74 18.27 11.54
C ARG A 69 -10.42 19.28 12.48
N GLU A 70 -11.51 18.89 13.12
CA GLU A 70 -12.23 19.75 14.08
C GLU A 70 -11.41 19.90 15.37
N VAL A 71 -10.85 18.79 15.87
CA VAL A 71 -10.02 18.80 17.09
C VAL A 71 -8.77 19.67 16.95
N ILE A 72 -8.16 19.70 15.77
CA ILE A 72 -7.02 20.58 15.48
C ILE A 72 -7.45 22.05 15.37
N ALA A 73 -8.60 22.31 14.74
CA ALA A 73 -9.13 23.67 14.61
C ALA A 73 -9.47 24.27 15.99
N GLU A 74 -10.00 23.46 16.91
CA GLU A 74 -10.27 23.85 18.30
C GLU A 74 -8.99 24.08 19.12
N SER A 75 -7.93 23.32 18.84
CA SER A 75 -6.66 23.37 19.58
C SER A 75 -5.89 24.69 19.41
N LYS A 76 -6.05 25.39 18.26
CA LYS A 76 -5.28 26.60 17.88
C LYS A 76 -3.75 26.47 17.95
N ASP A 77 -3.22 25.26 18.08
CA ASP A 77 -1.79 24.97 18.11
C ASP A 77 -1.25 24.77 16.68
N GLU A 78 -0.44 25.72 16.21
CA GLU A 78 0.17 25.68 14.87
C GLU A 78 1.10 24.47 14.68
N ASN A 79 1.75 23.98 15.74
CA ASN A 79 2.62 22.81 15.64
C ASN A 79 1.79 21.55 15.38
N MET A 80 0.68 21.39 16.10
CA MET A 80 -0.23 20.26 15.95
C MET A 80 -0.89 20.25 14.57
N LYS A 81 -1.25 21.44 14.06
CA LYS A 81 -1.76 21.61 12.70
C LYS A 81 -0.73 21.21 11.64
N LYS A 82 0.52 21.66 11.78
CA LYS A 82 1.62 21.29 10.87
C LYS A 82 1.88 19.78 10.87
N THR A 83 1.89 19.14 12.04
CA THR A 83 2.06 17.69 12.15
C THR A 83 0.93 16.93 11.45
N TYR A 84 -0.32 17.39 11.59
CA TYR A 84 -1.44 16.80 10.87
C TYR A 84 -1.34 16.95 9.35
N GLU A 85 -1.00 18.15 8.86
CA GLU A 85 -0.80 18.39 7.43
C GLU A 85 0.28 17.46 6.86
N ASN A 86 1.39 17.27 7.58
CA ASN A 86 2.45 16.32 7.22
C ASN A 86 1.93 14.87 7.17
N ILE A 87 1.11 14.45 8.12
CA ILE A 87 0.49 13.11 8.12
C ILE A 87 -0.42 12.95 6.90
N VAL A 88 -1.26 13.93 6.60
CA VAL A 88 -2.16 13.88 5.44
C VAL A 88 -1.37 13.80 4.13
N GLU A 89 -0.29 14.57 4.00
CA GLU A 89 0.58 14.51 2.83
C GLU A 89 1.26 13.14 2.71
N LEU A 90 1.75 12.60 3.83
CA LEU A 90 2.36 11.28 3.89
C LEU A 90 1.39 10.17 3.46
N LEU A 91 0.14 10.21 3.94
CA LEU A 91 -0.90 9.26 3.54
C LEU A 91 -1.18 9.30 2.03
N ARG A 92 -1.18 10.50 1.42
CA ARG A 92 -1.33 10.64 -0.04
C ARG A 92 -0.16 9.99 -0.79
N LYS A 93 1.07 10.21 -0.32
CA LYS A 93 2.27 9.57 -0.90
C LYS A 93 2.21 8.06 -0.80
N MET A 94 1.80 7.54 0.37
CA MET A 94 1.63 6.10 0.58
C MET A 94 0.58 5.48 -0.33
N GLN A 95 -0.56 6.16 -0.51
CA GLN A 95 -1.61 5.70 -1.42
C GLN A 95 -1.07 5.59 -2.85
N LEU A 96 -0.41 6.64 -3.35
CA LEU A 96 0.21 6.62 -4.68
C LEU A 96 1.24 5.50 -4.84
N GLN A 97 2.10 5.29 -3.83
CA GLN A 97 3.12 4.25 -3.85
C GLN A 97 2.49 2.85 -3.88
N LYS A 98 1.45 2.62 -3.08
CA LYS A 98 0.70 1.36 -3.04
C LYS A 98 0.04 1.08 -4.39
N ASP A 99 -0.63 2.07 -4.98
CA ASP A 99 -1.29 1.94 -6.28
C ASP A 99 -0.28 1.61 -7.38
N THR A 100 0.90 2.23 -7.33
CA THR A 100 2.01 1.95 -8.25
C THR A 100 2.51 0.52 -8.10
N ASN A 101 2.73 0.05 -6.88
CA ASN A 101 3.17 -1.33 -6.61
C ASN A 101 2.13 -2.35 -7.08
N GLU A 102 0.85 -2.10 -6.81
CA GLU A 102 -0.25 -2.96 -7.25
C GLU A 102 -0.34 -3.04 -8.78
N ALA A 103 -0.20 -1.91 -9.47
CA ALA A 103 -0.17 -1.87 -10.93
C ALA A 103 0.98 -2.71 -11.51
N LEU A 104 2.19 -2.60 -10.94
CA LEU A 104 3.34 -3.40 -11.35
C LEU A 104 3.08 -4.90 -11.17
N ILE A 105 2.53 -5.30 -10.01
CA ILE A 105 2.19 -6.71 -9.74
C ILE A 105 1.17 -7.22 -10.77
N LYS A 106 0.11 -6.45 -11.06
CA LYS A 106 -0.90 -6.81 -12.07
C LYS A 106 -0.28 -6.97 -13.45
N GLN A 107 0.56 -6.03 -13.87
CA GLN A 107 1.25 -6.09 -15.16
C GLN A 107 2.10 -7.36 -15.27
N TRP A 108 2.78 -7.74 -14.20
CA TRP A 108 3.60 -8.94 -14.16
C TRP A 108 2.78 -10.22 -14.26
N LEU A 109 1.64 -10.30 -13.59
CA LEU A 109 0.73 -11.43 -13.71
C LEU A 109 0.20 -11.58 -15.13
N VAL A 110 -0.14 -10.47 -15.79
CA VAL A 110 -0.56 -10.46 -17.20
C VAL A 110 0.56 -11.00 -18.09
N PHE A 111 1.79 -10.52 -17.91
CA PHE A 111 2.95 -10.98 -18.67
C PHE A 111 3.22 -12.48 -18.44
N THR A 112 3.21 -12.95 -17.20
CA THR A 112 3.38 -14.38 -16.88
C THR A 112 2.30 -15.23 -17.54
N ASN A 113 1.05 -14.79 -17.53
CA ASN A 113 -0.04 -15.50 -18.21
C ASN A 113 0.16 -15.56 -19.74
N GLN A 114 0.66 -14.49 -20.35
CA GLN A 114 1.00 -14.48 -21.78
C GLN A 114 2.15 -15.45 -22.08
N MET A 115 3.19 -15.47 -21.24
CA MET A 115 4.31 -16.41 -21.38
C MET A 115 3.86 -17.87 -21.24
N LEU A 116 2.96 -18.18 -20.30
CA LEU A 116 2.38 -19.51 -20.16
C LEU A 116 1.59 -19.93 -21.40
N ARG A 117 0.81 -19.02 -22.00
CA ARG A 117 0.10 -19.27 -23.27
C ARG A 117 1.06 -19.48 -24.44
N ALA A 118 2.20 -18.78 -24.45
CA ALA A 118 3.22 -18.96 -25.48
C ALA A 118 3.94 -20.32 -25.35
N LEU A 119 4.18 -20.79 -24.12
CA LEU A 119 4.76 -22.10 -23.86
C LEU A 119 3.80 -23.26 -24.15
N ASN A 120 2.51 -23.09 -23.85
CA ASN A 120 1.47 -24.06 -24.15
C ASN A 120 0.41 -23.44 -25.08
N PRO A 121 0.75 -23.22 -26.37
CA PRO A 121 -0.24 -22.76 -27.33
C PRO A 121 -1.33 -23.82 -27.41
N ALA A 122 -2.59 -23.39 -27.41
CA ALA A 122 -3.72 -24.31 -27.46
C ALA A 122 -3.54 -25.29 -28.63
N ARG A 123 -3.27 -26.57 -28.33
CA ARG A 123 -3.12 -27.66 -29.31
C ARG A 123 -4.47 -28.09 -29.90
N LYS A 124 -5.39 -27.15 -30.15
CA LYS A 124 -6.50 -27.44 -31.05
C LYS A 124 -5.92 -27.35 -32.46
N ALA A 125 -5.50 -28.48 -33.00
CA ALA A 125 -5.42 -28.61 -34.44
C ALA A 125 -6.78 -28.17 -34.99
N VAL A 126 -6.81 -27.08 -35.75
CA VAL A 126 -7.98 -26.73 -36.53
C VAL A 126 -8.08 -27.81 -37.59
N THR A 127 -8.73 -28.93 -37.27
CA THR A 127 -9.03 -29.95 -38.26
C THR A 127 -10.17 -29.40 -39.09
N TYR A 128 -9.82 -29.03 -40.32
CA TYR A 128 -10.81 -28.72 -41.34
C TYR A 128 -11.71 -29.94 -41.51
N ASN A 129 -13.03 -29.75 -41.45
CA ASN A 129 -13.94 -30.79 -41.92
C ASN A 129 -13.77 -30.98 -43.45
N ALA A 130 -14.41 -32.00 -44.03
CA ALA A 130 -14.33 -32.28 -45.48
C ALA A 130 -14.79 -31.11 -46.38
N LEU A 131 -15.39 -30.05 -45.80
CA LEU A 131 -15.83 -28.83 -46.48
C LEU A 131 -14.90 -27.63 -46.24
N GLY A 132 -13.72 -27.83 -45.63
CA GLY A 132 -12.76 -26.76 -45.39
C GLY A 132 -13.16 -25.77 -44.28
N LYS A 133 -14.14 -26.11 -43.43
CA LYS A 133 -14.53 -25.26 -42.29
C LYS A 133 -13.85 -25.73 -41.00
N SER A 134 -13.29 -24.76 -40.27
CA SER A 134 -12.81 -24.92 -38.90
C SER A 134 -13.93 -25.44 -38.00
N ARG A 135 -13.68 -26.52 -37.25
CA ARG A 135 -14.53 -26.94 -36.13
C ARG A 135 -14.19 -26.20 -34.84
#